data_AF-A0A376X0G9-F1
#
_entry.id   AF-A0A376X0G9-F1
#
_cell.length_a   1.000
_cell.length_b   1.000
_cell.length_c   1.000
_cell.angle_alpha   90.00
_cell.angle_beta   90.00
_cell.angle_gamma   90.00
#
_symmetry.space_group_name_H-M   'P 1'
#
loop_
_entity.id
_entity.type
_entity.pdbx_description
1 polymer ?
#
loop_
_entity_poly.entity_id
_entity_poly.type
_entity_poly.pdbx_seq_one_letter_code
_entity_poly.pdbx_strand_id
1 'polypeptide(L)'
;MGIVLGDMKTGIIIGGTLEMIALGWMNIGAAVAPDAALASIISTILVIAGHQSIGAGIALAIPLAAAGQVLTIIVRTITVAFQHAAIRLLITAT
;
A
#
# COMPACT_ATOMS: atom_id res chain seq x y z
N MET A 1 2.23 -11.98 -5.87
CA MET A 1 2.93 -12.58 -4.71
C MET A 1 2.65 -14.07 -4.53
N GLY A 2 1.42 -14.58 -4.68
CA GLY A 2 1.15 -16.02 -4.49
C GLY A 2 2.02 -16.97 -5.33
N ILE A 3 2.33 -16.61 -6.57
CA ILE A 3 3.25 -17.39 -7.43
C ILE A 3 4.66 -17.45 -6.82
N VAL A 4 5.16 -16.32 -6.27
CA VAL A 4 6.49 -16.22 -5.66
C VAL A 4 6.56 -17.03 -4.36
N LEU A 5 5.46 -17.12 -3.62
CA LEU A 5 5.37 -17.89 -2.38
C LEU A 5 4.98 -19.37 -2.61
N GLY A 6 4.77 -19.81 -3.85
CA GLY A 6 4.48 -21.22 -4.17
C GLY A 6 3.01 -21.63 -4.04
N ASP A 7 2.10 -20.72 -3.67
CA ASP A 7 0.65 -20.99 -3.63
C ASP A 7 -0.13 -19.94 -4.43
N MET A 8 -0.41 -20.31 -5.68
CA MET A 8 -1.15 -19.48 -6.62
C MET A 8 -2.64 -19.35 -6.27
N LYS A 9 -3.30 -20.43 -5.78
CA LYS A 9 -4.74 -20.38 -5.47
C LYS A 9 -5.01 -19.39 -4.35
N THR A 10 -4.26 -19.53 -3.26
CA THR A 10 -4.41 -18.67 -2.09
C THR A 10 -4.08 -17.21 -2.44
N GLY A 11 -3.04 -16.98 -3.27
CA GLY A 11 -2.73 -15.65 -3.76
C GLY A 11 -3.82 -15.00 -4.62
N ILE A 12 -4.50 -15.76 -5.49
CA ILE A 12 -5.60 -15.24 -6.30
C ILE A 12 -6.81 -14.89 -5.43
N ILE A 13 -7.15 -15.73 -4.46
CA ILE A 13 -8.27 -15.48 -3.55
C ILE A 13 -8.04 -14.22 -2.71
N ILE A 14 -6.83 -14.08 -2.14
CA ILE A 14 -6.44 -12.87 -1.39
C ILE A 14 -6.48 -11.64 -2.29
N GLY A 15 -5.92 -11.74 -3.51
CA GLY A 15 -5.92 -10.66 -4.49
C GLY A 15 -7.33 -10.20 -4.86
N GLY A 16 -8.23 -11.13 -5.21
CA GLY A 16 -9.62 -10.81 -5.54
C GLY A 16 -10.40 -10.24 -4.35
N THR A 17 -10.14 -10.72 -3.13
CA THR A 17 -10.77 -10.16 -1.91
C THR A 17 -10.31 -8.72 -1.66
N LEU A 18 -9.03 -8.43 -1.88
CA LEU A 18 -8.48 -7.08 -1.75
C LEU A 18 -8.92 -6.14 -2.87
N GLU A 19 -9.11 -6.65 -4.09
CA GLU A 19 -9.68 -5.84 -5.18
C GLU A 19 -11.09 -5.37 -4.81
N MET A 20 -11.91 -6.25 -4.24
CA MET A 20 -13.23 -5.89 -3.73
C MET A 20 -13.17 -4.83 -2.61
N ILE A 21 -12.16 -4.87 -1.74
CA ILE A 21 -11.92 -3.83 -0.73
C ILE A 21 -11.47 -2.52 -1.39
N ALA A 22 -10.60 -2.61 -2.40
CA ALA A 22 -10.08 -1.46 -3.14
C ALA A 22 -11.16 -0.71 -3.92
N LEU A 23 -12.19 -1.41 -4.42
CA LEU A 23 -13.38 -0.77 -5.02
C LEU A 23 -14.13 0.12 -4.02
N GLY A 24 -14.11 -0.22 -2.73
CA GLY A 24 -14.66 0.61 -1.66
C GLY A 24 -13.76 1.78 -1.24
N TRP A 25 -12.48 1.74 -1.62
CA TRP A 25 -11.48 2.78 -1.34
C TRP A 25 -11.30 3.70 -2.55
N MET A 26 -12.35 4.45 -2.90
CA MET A 26 -12.21 5.59 -3.80
C MET A 26 -11.64 6.79 -3.02
N ASN A 27 -10.53 7.35 -3.50
CA ASN A 27 -9.95 8.56 -2.92
C ASN A 27 -10.91 9.74 -3.12
N ILE A 28 -11.57 10.20 -2.05
CA ILE A 28 -12.44 11.38 -2.07
C ILE A 28 -11.66 12.56 -1.50
N GLY A 29 -11.24 13.49 -2.37
CA GLY A 29 -10.57 14.74 -1.96
C GLY A 29 -9.16 14.54 -1.40
N ALA A 30 -8.86 15.13 -0.22
CA ALA A 30 -7.57 15.02 0.46
C ALA A 30 -7.41 13.72 1.30
N ALA A 31 -8.47 12.90 1.38
CA ALA A 31 -8.41 11.63 2.10
C ALA A 31 -7.71 10.60 1.21
N VAL A 32 -6.47 10.25 1.60
CA VAL A 32 -5.70 9.21 0.93
C VAL A 32 -6.11 7.87 1.52
N ALA A 33 -6.65 6.98 0.68
CA ALA A 33 -6.96 5.62 1.07
C ALA A 33 -5.69 4.87 1.51
N PRO A 34 -5.80 3.86 2.39
CA PRO A 34 -4.67 3.01 2.75
C PRO A 34 -4.07 2.31 1.51
N ASP A 35 -2.76 2.15 1.50
CA ASP A 35 -2.04 1.53 0.38
C ASP A 35 -2.49 0.07 0.17
N ALA A 36 -3.30 -0.15 -0.87
CA ALA A 36 -3.82 -1.47 -1.24
C ALA A 36 -2.73 -2.41 -1.77
N ALA A 37 -1.68 -1.89 -2.39
CA ALA A 37 -0.57 -2.71 -2.90
C ALA A 37 0.26 -3.27 -1.73
N LEU A 38 0.56 -2.43 -0.74
CA LEU A 38 1.30 -2.80 0.45
C LEU A 38 0.46 -3.77 1.33
N ALA A 39 -0.85 -3.53 1.45
CA ALA A 39 -1.79 -4.47 2.08
C ALA A 39 -1.79 -5.85 1.39
N SER A 40 -1.76 -5.88 0.06
CA SER A 40 -1.76 -7.11 -0.73
C SER A 40 -0.52 -7.97 -0.55
N ILE A 41 0.65 -7.33 -0.51
CA ILE A 41 1.91 -8.02 -0.31
C ILE A 41 1.95 -8.62 1.10
N ILE A 42 1.61 -7.82 2.12
CA ILE A 42 1.67 -8.24 3.53
C ILE A 42 0.66 -9.36 3.83
N SER A 43 -0.59 -9.25 3.35
CA SER A 43 -1.60 -10.30 3.57
C SER A 43 -1.21 -11.61 2.89
N THR A 44 -0.70 -11.56 1.66
CA THR A 44 -0.28 -12.75 0.91
C THR A 44 0.88 -13.47 1.61
N ILE A 45 1.83 -12.71 2.17
CA ILE A 45 2.95 -13.26 2.93
C ILE A 45 2.47 -13.89 4.24
N LEU A 46 1.62 -13.19 5.02
CA LEU A 46 1.10 -13.71 6.29
C LEU A 46 0.26 -14.97 6.13
N VAL A 47 -0.56 -15.05 5.08
CA VAL A 47 -1.42 -16.22 4.84
C VAL A 47 -0.61 -17.40 4.32
N ILE A 48 0.28 -17.20 3.34
CA ILE A 48 1.00 -18.31 2.71
C ILE A 48 2.22 -18.75 3.55
N ALA A 49 3.05 -17.80 4.01
CA ALA A 49 4.25 -18.12 4.79
C ALA A 49 3.95 -18.27 6.30
N GLY A 50 2.97 -17.52 6.82
CA GLY A 50 2.56 -17.61 8.22
C GLY A 50 1.49 -18.66 8.51
N HIS A 51 1.02 -19.39 7.49
CA HIS A 51 -0.05 -20.39 7.58
C HIS A 51 -1.33 -19.87 8.28
N GLN A 52 -1.60 -18.58 8.19
CA GLN A 52 -2.79 -17.95 8.77
C GLN A 52 -4.00 -18.10 7.85
N SER A 53 -5.21 -18.00 8.41
CA SER A 53 -6.41 -17.93 7.59
C SER A 53 -6.46 -16.62 6.79
N ILE A 54 -7.12 -16.64 5.63
CA ILE A 54 -7.25 -15.47 4.75
C ILE A 54 -7.84 -14.27 5.51
N GLY A 55 -8.86 -14.51 6.34
CA GLY A 55 -9.48 -13.46 7.15
C GLY A 55 -8.53 -12.83 8.17
N ALA A 56 -7.73 -13.66 8.87
CA ALA A 56 -6.74 -13.15 9.83
C ALA A 56 -5.62 -12.37 9.13
N GLY A 57 -5.14 -12.85 7.98
CA GLY A 57 -4.12 -12.17 7.20
C GLY A 57 -4.56 -10.81 6.67
N ILE A 58 -5.81 -10.69 6.20
CA ILE A 58 -6.37 -9.40 5.75
C ILE A 58 -6.59 -8.46 6.94
N ALA A 59 -7.11 -8.96 8.06
CA ALA A 59 -7.34 -8.15 9.26
C ALA A 59 -6.06 -7.53 9.80
N LEU A 60 -4.94 -8.26 9.76
CA LEU A 60 -3.62 -7.74 10.13
C LEU A 60 -3.02 -6.83 9.03
N ALA A 61 -3.27 -7.10 7.76
CA ALA A 61 -2.73 -6.30 6.68
C ALA A 61 -3.27 -4.86 6.63
N ILE A 62 -4.51 -4.61 7.06
CA ILE A 62 -5.09 -3.26 7.08
C ILE A 62 -4.32 -2.28 7.99
N PRO A 63 -4.09 -2.56 9.29
CA PRO A 63 -3.31 -1.66 10.14
C PRO A 63 -1.85 -1.53 9.70
N LEU A 64 -1.25 -2.61 9.16
CA LEU A 64 0.10 -2.56 8.58
C LEU A 64 0.17 -1.66 7.33
N ALA A 65 -0.84 -1.72 6.46
CA ALA A 65 -0.95 -0.84 5.30
C ALA A 65 -1.16 0.63 5.70
N ALA A 66 -1.96 0.89 6.75
CA ALA A 66 -2.11 2.22 7.32
C ALA A 66 -0.79 2.75 7.89
N ALA A 67 0.01 1.90 8.55
CA ALA A 67 1.35 2.28 9.01
C ALA A 67 2.30 2.59 7.84
N GLY A 68 2.27 1.78 6.77
CA GLY A 68 3.01 2.05 5.54
C GLY A 68 2.58 3.36 4.86
N GLN A 69 1.28 3.67 4.88
CA GLN A 69 0.75 4.92 4.35
C GLN A 69 1.28 6.15 5.08
N VAL A 70 1.43 6.08 6.41
CA VAL A 70 2.04 7.17 7.19
C VAL A 70 3.49 7.42 6.76
N LEU A 71 4.27 6.35 6.55
CA LEU A 71 5.64 6.48 6.05
C LEU A 71 5.67 7.16 4.66
N THR A 72 4.78 6.77 3.76
CA THR A 72 4.65 7.38 2.43
C THR A 72 4.29 8.87 2.50
N ILE A 73 3.42 9.27 3.44
CA ILE A 73 3.08 10.69 3.66
C ILE A 73 4.30 11.49 4.12
N ILE A 74 5.13 10.92 5.00
CA ILE A 74 6.37 11.57 5.46
C ILE A 74 7.34 11.74 4.28
N VAL A 75 7.55 10.69 3.48
CA VAL A 75 8.41 10.75 2.28
C VAL A 75 7.92 11.80 1.30
N ARG A 76 6.60 11.88 1.08
CA ARG A 76 6.00 12.93 0.24
C ARG A 76 6.27 14.33 0.79
N THR A 77 6.13 14.53 2.09
CA THR A 77 6.42 15.83 2.74
C THR A 77 7.86 16.26 2.52
N ILE A 78 8.83 15.35 2.68
CA ILE A 78 10.24 15.61 2.41
C ILE A 78 10.46 15.95 0.92
N THR A 79 9.82 15.22 0.02
CA THR A 79 9.95 15.43 -1.43
C THR A 79 9.44 16.82 -1.84
N VAL A 80 8.36 17.31 -1.24
CA VAL A 80 7.83 18.67 -1.46
C VAL A 80 8.85 19.74 -1.05
N ALA A 81 9.66 19.50 0.00
CA ALA A 81 10.73 20.41 0.38
C ALA A 81 11.84 20.47 -0.68
N PHE A 82 12.22 19.32 -1.27
CA PHE A 82 13.15 19.29 -2.40
C PHE A 82 12.59 19.98 -3.65
N GLN A 83 11.30 19.83 -3.92
CA GLN A 83 10.63 20.51 -5.03
C GLN A 83 10.65 22.04 -4.86
N HIS A 84 10.46 22.55 -3.64
CA HIS A 84 10.59 23.98 -3.35
C HIS A 84 12.00 24.50 -3.63
N ALA A 85 13.04 23.74 -3.25
CA ALA A 85 14.43 24.11 -3.55
C ALA A 85 14.72 24.10 -5.05
N ALA A 86 14.22 23.09 -5.77
CA ALA A 86 14.38 22.99 -7.23
C ALA A 86 13.67 24.12 -7.99
N ILE A 87 12.45 24.49 -7.57
CA ILE A 87 11.70 25.62 -8.14
C ILE A 87 12.43 26.95 -7.93
N ARG A 88 13.07 27.14 -6.77
CA ARG A 88 13.81 28.37 -6.47
C ARG A 88 15.06 28.54 -7.32
N LEU A 89 15.74 27.45 -7.66
CA LEU A 89 16.88 27.44 -8.59
C LEU A 89 16.46 27.77 -10.03
N LEU A 90 15.31 27.26 -10.48
CA LEU A 90 14.78 27.53 -11.82
C LEU A 90 14.43 29.01 -12.03
N ILE A 91 13.86 29.68 -11.03
CA ILE A 91 13.47 31.11 -11.11
C ILE A 91 14.67 32.07 -11.08
N THR A 92 15.80 31.66 -10.51
CA THR A 92 17.01 32.51 -10.42
C THR A 92 17.89 32.41 -11.68
N ALA A 93 17.58 31.46 -12.58
CA ALA A 93 18.33 31.20 -13.81
C ALA A 93 17.72 31.85 -15.07
N THR A 94 16.60 32.57 -14.93
CA THR A 94 15.94 33.38 -15.97
C THR A 94 15.97 34.85 -15.61
#